data_AF-A0A559KBH6-F1
#
_entry.id   AF-A0A559KBH6-F1
#
_cell.length_a   1.000
_cell.length_b   1.000
_cell.length_c   1.000
_cell.angle_alpha   90.00
_cell.angle_beta   90.00
_cell.angle_gamma   90.00
#
_symmetry.space_group_name_H-M   'P 1'
#
loop_
_entity.id
_entity.type
_entity.pdbx_description
1 polymer ?
#
loop_
_entity_poly.entity_id
_entity_poly.type
_entity_poly.pdbx_seq_one_letter_code
_entity_poly.pdbx_strand_id
1 'polypeptide(L)'
;MTLSEFYRDQIMLLFQEFEREWEATVLYEFGYQWNRRVNSYQESFRIVEIGESYPYLMYTMTLSEDFKKTNIFDVAKQYNSRYEMSISLYREKLLLSIGVSCNNLNESVGGFLFRARGDLLDIIDFTVYS
;
A
#
# COMPACT_ATOMS: atom_id res chain seq x y z
N MET A 1 1.00 -11.25 22.21
CA MET A 1 1.55 -10.83 20.92
C MET A 1 0.75 -11.49 19.83
N THR A 2 -0.16 -10.75 19.20
CA THR A 2 -0.88 -11.17 18.00
C THR A 2 0.06 -11.13 16.80
N LEU A 3 -0.35 -11.76 15.70
CA LEU A 3 0.43 -11.73 14.47
C LEU A 3 0.47 -10.31 13.86
N SER A 4 -0.60 -9.53 14.02
CA SER A 4 -0.66 -8.12 13.60
C SER A 4 0.30 -7.24 14.42
N GLU A 5 0.38 -7.44 15.74
CA GLU A 5 1.34 -6.77 16.62
C GLU A 5 2.79 -7.07 16.20
N PHE A 6 3.09 -8.33 15.88
CA PHE A 6 4.42 -8.73 15.41
C PHE A 6 4.84 -8.00 14.12
N TYR A 7 3.96 -7.94 13.11
CA TYR A 7 4.26 -7.21 11.88
C TYR A 7 4.32 -5.70 12.09
N ARG A 8 3.50 -5.16 13.00
CA ARG A 8 3.54 -3.75 13.40
C ARG A 8 4.87 -3.39 14.03
N ASP A 9 5.40 -4.22 14.92
CA ASP A 9 6.69 -3.94 15.56
C ASP A 9 7.84 -3.99 14.54
N GLN A 10 7.80 -4.94 13.60
CA GLN A 10 8.78 -4.99 12.50
C GLN A 10 8.75 -3.74 11.62
N ILE A 11 7.55 -3.28 11.21
CA ILE A 11 7.46 -2.10 10.35
C ILE A 11 7.85 -0.81 11.09
N MET A 12 7.58 -0.73 12.39
CA MET A 12 8.00 0.40 13.21
C MET A 12 9.53 0.51 13.28
N LEU A 13 10.24 -0.60 13.42
CA LEU A 13 11.71 -0.61 13.36
C LEU A 13 12.20 -0.10 12.00
N LEU A 14 11.61 -0.60 10.91
CA LEU A 14 11.94 -0.15 9.55
C LEU A 14 11.74 1.36 9.39
N PHE A 15 10.60 1.90 9.83
CA PHE A 15 10.30 3.33 9.73
C PHE A 15 11.24 4.20 10.57
N GLN A 16 11.59 3.76 11.78
CA GLN A 16 12.52 4.51 12.64
C GLN A 16 13.94 4.59 12.05
N GLU A 17 14.39 3.50 11.43
CA GLU A 17 15.74 3.39 10.88
C GLU A 17 15.86 4.02 9.49
N PHE A 18 14.89 3.81 8.60
CA PHE A 18 15.02 4.12 7.17
C PHE A 18 13.97 5.11 6.63
N GLU A 19 12.76 5.16 7.20
CA GLU A 19 11.64 5.95 6.65
C GLU A 19 10.89 6.74 7.73
N ARG A 20 11.52 7.78 8.28
CA ARG A 20 10.98 8.54 9.44
C ARG A 20 9.75 9.40 9.14
N GLU A 21 9.34 9.50 7.87
CA GLU A 21 8.23 10.34 7.41
C GLU A 21 6.85 9.66 7.57
N TRP A 22 6.80 8.40 8.01
CA TRP A 22 5.56 7.69 8.24
C TRP A 22 4.89 8.10 9.55
N GLU A 23 3.65 8.57 9.46
CA GLU A 23 2.83 8.96 10.60
C GLU A 23 1.76 7.91 10.89
N ALA A 24 1.73 7.42 12.13
CA ALA A 24 0.73 6.46 12.56
C ALA A 24 -0.65 7.11 12.68
N THR A 25 -1.69 6.42 12.20
CA THR A 25 -3.09 6.83 12.37
C THR A 25 -3.60 6.27 13.69
N VAL A 26 -3.91 7.15 14.64
CA VAL A 26 -4.30 6.76 16.01
C VAL A 26 -5.68 6.07 16.07
N LEU A 27 -6.57 6.34 15.11
CA LEU A 27 -7.97 5.92 15.14
C LEU A 27 -8.33 4.91 14.03
N TYR A 28 -7.40 4.05 13.60
CA TYR A 28 -7.71 3.02 12.61
C TYR A 28 -8.32 1.78 13.28
N GLU A 29 -9.63 1.58 13.09
CA GLU A 29 -10.40 0.55 13.81
C GLU A 29 -10.10 -0.89 13.38
N PHE A 30 -9.47 -1.08 12.22
CA PHE A 30 -9.26 -2.41 11.62
C PHE A 30 -7.82 -2.91 11.75
N GLY A 31 -7.02 -2.34 12.65
CA GLY A 31 -5.63 -2.75 12.88
C GLY A 31 -4.70 -1.56 12.96
N TYR A 32 -3.68 -1.52 12.10
CA TYR A 32 -2.69 -0.45 12.08
C TYR A 32 -2.62 0.23 10.72
N GLN A 33 -2.46 1.55 10.73
CA GLN A 33 -2.28 2.33 9.51
C GLN A 33 -1.21 3.39 9.72
N TRP A 34 -0.36 3.56 8.72
CA TRP A 34 0.57 4.66 8.60
C TRP A 34 0.32 5.38 7.29
N ASN A 35 0.54 6.69 7.28
CA ASN A 35 0.47 7.49 6.09
C ASN A 35 1.74 8.30 5.93
N ARG A 36 2.08 8.60 4.68
CA ARG A 36 3.20 9.45 4.32
C ARG A 36 2.79 10.27 3.10
N ARG A 37 3.15 11.55 3.07
CA ARG A 37 2.95 12.37 1.88
C ARG A 37 4.24 12.43 1.07
N VAL A 38 4.15 12.10 -0.22
CA VAL A 38 5.30 12.14 -1.13
C VAL A 38 4.93 13.01 -2.33
N ASN A 39 5.41 14.25 -2.34
CA ASN A 39 5.16 15.22 -3.41
C ASN A 39 3.68 15.32 -3.81
N SER A 40 3.33 14.76 -4.97
CA SER A 40 2.03 14.81 -5.63
C SER A 40 1.05 13.70 -5.20
N TYR A 41 1.51 12.69 -4.45
CA TYR A 41 0.68 11.57 -4.00
C TYR A 41 0.82 11.33 -2.49
N GLN A 42 -0.11 10.53 -1.96
CA GLN A 42 -0.09 10.08 -0.56
C GLN A 42 0.06 8.56 -0.53
N GLU A 43 1.02 8.08 0.24
CA GLU A 43 1.21 6.67 0.54
C GLU A 43 0.46 6.31 1.83
N SER A 44 -0.09 5.10 1.86
CA SER A 44 -0.68 4.51 3.05
C SER A 44 -0.25 3.05 3.16
N PHE A 45 0.23 2.65 4.33
CA PHE A 45 0.55 1.28 4.66
C PHE A 45 -0.38 0.82 5.77
N ARG A 46 -1.03 -0.33 5.58
CA ARG A 46 -2.03 -0.87 6.49
C ARG A 46 -1.72 -2.32 6.82
N ILE A 47 -1.94 -2.66 8.08
CA ILE A 47 -2.03 -4.04 8.58
C ILE A 47 -3.47 -4.18 9.05
N VAL A 48 -4.25 -4.95 8.31
CA VAL A 48 -5.68 -5.12 8.54
C VAL A 48 -5.91 -6.46 9.24
N GLU A 49 -6.59 -6.45 10.37
CA GLU A 49 -6.98 -7.65 11.12
C GLU A 49 -8.50 -7.64 11.28
N ILE A 50 -9.17 -8.58 10.61
CA ILE A 50 -10.63 -8.73 10.67
C ILE A 50 -10.95 -10.15 11.09
N GLY A 51 -11.59 -10.29 12.25
CA GLY A 51 -11.96 -11.58 12.82
C GLY A 51 -10.75 -12.46 13.13
N GLU A 52 -10.89 -13.77 12.94
CA GLU A 52 -9.84 -14.78 13.23
C GLU A 52 -8.96 -15.10 12.01
N SER A 53 -8.94 -14.23 11.00
CA SER A 53 -8.13 -14.43 9.79
C SER A 53 -6.69 -13.95 9.97
N TYR A 54 -5.76 -14.50 9.16
CA TYR A 54 -4.40 -13.96 9.09
C TYR A 54 -4.45 -12.48 8.70
N PRO A 55 -3.65 -11.60 9.35
CA PRO A 55 -3.62 -10.20 9.00
C PRO A 55 -3.32 -9.98 7.52
N TYR A 56 -3.85 -8.92 6.96
CA TYR A 56 -3.66 -8.56 5.57
C TYR A 56 -2.81 -7.30 5.49
N LEU A 57 -1.70 -7.36 4.77
CA LEU A 57 -0.86 -6.20 4.51
C LEU A 57 -1.37 -5.50 3.26
N MET A 58 -1.45 -4.17 3.29
CA MET A 58 -1.91 -3.38 2.17
C MET A 58 -1.12 -2.10 2.04
N TYR A 59 -0.55 -1.88 0.86
CA TYR A 59 0.09 -0.64 0.47
C TYR A 59 -0.78 0.07 -0.57
N THR A 60 -1.03 1.36 -0.36
CA THR A 60 -1.91 2.16 -1.22
C THR A 60 -1.24 3.48 -1.59
N MET A 61 -1.26 3.82 -2.87
CA MET A 61 -0.97 5.17 -3.36
C MET A 61 -2.27 5.86 -3.76
N THR A 62 -2.50 7.04 -3.17
CA THR A 62 -3.61 7.92 -3.53
C THR A 62 -3.09 8.99 -4.50
N LEU A 63 -3.57 8.93 -5.73
CA LEU A 63 -3.18 9.81 -6.83
C LEU A 63 -4.16 10.96 -7.02
N SER A 64 -3.71 12.00 -7.72
CA SER A 64 -4.57 13.10 -8.14
C SER A 64 -5.60 12.64 -9.16
N GLU A 65 -6.62 13.45 -9.36
CA GLU A 65 -7.69 13.16 -10.31
C GLU A 65 -7.24 13.17 -11.77
N ASP A 66 -6.13 13.85 -12.07
CA ASP A 66 -5.61 13.96 -13.42
C ASP A 66 -5.26 12.59 -14.00
N PHE A 67 -4.92 11.61 -13.15
CA PHE A 67 -4.70 10.23 -13.55
C PHE A 67 -5.94 9.56 -14.15
N LYS A 68 -7.15 10.07 -13.93
CA LYS A 68 -8.36 9.58 -14.63
C LYS A 68 -8.33 9.83 -16.13
N LYS A 69 -7.52 10.80 -16.59
CA LYS A 69 -7.37 11.18 -18.01
C LYS A 69 -6.19 10.46 -18.67
N THR A 70 -5.71 9.39 -18.06
CA THR A 70 -4.56 8.62 -18.51
C THR A 70 -4.97 7.17 -18.78
N ASN A 71 -4.05 6.39 -19.34
CA ASN A 71 -4.23 4.94 -19.54
C ASN A 71 -3.97 4.11 -18.28
N ILE A 72 -3.94 4.69 -17.07
CA ILE A 72 -3.54 3.99 -15.84
C ILE A 72 -4.36 2.73 -15.53
N PHE A 73 -5.65 2.72 -15.89
CA PHE A 73 -6.51 1.55 -15.71
C PHE A 73 -6.04 0.37 -16.57
N ASP A 74 -5.59 0.64 -17.80
CA ASP A 74 -5.08 -0.39 -18.71
C ASP A 74 -3.71 -0.90 -18.25
N VAL A 75 -2.83 0.01 -17.82
CA VAL A 75 -1.51 -0.33 -17.29
C VAL A 75 -1.66 -1.20 -16.05
N ALA A 76 -2.46 -0.79 -15.07
CA ALA A 76 -2.70 -1.55 -13.85
C ALA A 76 -3.32 -2.93 -14.12
N LYS A 77 -4.24 -3.03 -15.08
CA LYS A 77 -4.86 -4.31 -15.46
C LYS A 77 -3.87 -5.29 -16.10
N GLN A 78 -2.88 -4.79 -16.81
CA GLN A 78 -1.86 -5.61 -17.49
C GLN A 78 -0.63 -5.88 -16.61
N TYR A 79 -0.47 -5.14 -15.51
CA TYR A 79 0.68 -5.26 -14.63
C TYR A 79 0.67 -6.59 -13.87
N ASN A 80 1.73 -7.37 -14.02
CA ASN A 80 1.85 -8.69 -13.41
C ASN A 80 2.56 -8.62 -12.05
N SER A 81 1.86 -8.12 -11.03
CA SER A 81 2.37 -8.15 -9.66
C SER A 81 2.30 -9.55 -9.06
N ARG A 82 3.19 -9.85 -8.11
CA ARG A 82 3.11 -11.07 -7.27
C ARG A 82 2.00 -11.00 -6.22
N TYR A 83 1.40 -9.83 -6.07
CA TYR A 83 0.43 -9.49 -5.05
C TYR A 83 -0.92 -9.14 -5.64
N GLU A 84 -1.95 -9.13 -4.81
CA GLU A 84 -3.29 -8.74 -5.22
C GLU A 84 -3.31 -7.24 -5.47
N MET A 85 -3.63 -6.83 -6.69
CA MET A 85 -3.71 -5.43 -7.08
C MET A 85 -5.15 -5.00 -7.26
N SER A 86 -5.46 -3.76 -6.87
CA SER A 86 -6.74 -3.14 -7.13
C SER A 86 -6.59 -1.65 -7.42
N ILE A 87 -7.52 -1.15 -8.21
CA ILE A 87 -7.70 0.27 -8.47
C ILE A 87 -9.11 0.65 -8.07
N SER A 88 -9.26 1.73 -7.30
CA SER A 88 -10.56 2.19 -6.82
C SER A 88 -10.64 3.72 -6.85
N LEU A 89 -11.86 4.24 -6.85
CA LEU A 89 -12.14 5.67 -6.79
C LEU A 89 -12.72 6.01 -5.41
N TYR A 90 -12.11 6.96 -4.71
CA TYR A 90 -12.59 7.43 -3.41
C TYR A 90 -12.47 8.95 -3.31
N ARG A 91 -13.59 9.63 -3.05
CA ARG A 91 -13.68 11.10 -2.99
C ARG A 91 -12.94 11.76 -4.16
N GLU A 92 -13.28 11.28 -5.35
CA GLU A 92 -12.71 11.71 -6.62
C GLU A 92 -11.21 11.39 -6.83
N LYS A 93 -10.48 10.91 -5.83
CA LYS A 93 -9.10 10.45 -5.98
C LYS A 93 -9.04 9.00 -6.47
N LEU A 94 -7.93 8.67 -7.12
CA LEU A 94 -7.65 7.32 -7.59
C LEU A 94 -6.72 6.63 -6.59
N LEU A 95 -7.13 5.46 -6.10
CA LEU A 95 -6.36 4.66 -5.15
C LEU A 95 -5.88 3.41 -5.85
N LEU A 96 -4.57 3.31 -6.05
CA LEU A 96 -3.92 2.05 -6.43
C LEU A 96 -3.46 1.35 -5.16
N SER A 97 -3.88 0.10 -5.00
CA SER A 97 -3.54 -0.70 -3.83
C SER A 97 -2.95 -2.03 -4.24
N ILE A 98 -1.93 -2.44 -3.49
CA ILE A 98 -1.35 -3.78 -3.54
C ILE A 98 -1.50 -4.40 -2.15
N GLY A 99 -1.89 -5.67 -2.12
CA GLY A 99 -2.20 -6.38 -0.89
C GLY A 99 -1.77 -7.84 -0.88
N VAL A 100 -1.54 -8.36 0.31
CA VAL A 100 -1.24 -9.79 0.52
C VAL A 100 -1.69 -10.23 1.92
N SER A 101 -2.27 -11.42 2.01
CA SER A 101 -2.49 -12.07 3.31
C SER A 101 -1.16 -12.51 3.89
N CYS A 102 -0.95 -12.31 5.19
CA CYS A 102 0.25 -12.76 5.88
C CYS A 102 0.46 -14.28 5.82
N ASN A 103 -0.58 -15.06 5.52
CA ASN A 103 -0.45 -16.50 5.25
C ASN A 103 0.34 -16.82 3.97
N ASN A 104 0.32 -15.90 3.00
CA ASN A 104 0.97 -16.05 1.69
C ASN A 104 2.22 -15.18 1.58
N LEU A 105 2.63 -14.54 2.67
CA LEU A 105 3.79 -13.64 2.70
C LEU A 105 5.08 -14.48 2.78
N ASN A 106 5.83 -14.51 1.68
CA ASN A 106 7.10 -15.25 1.57
C ASN A 106 8.35 -14.37 1.76
N GLU A 107 8.18 -13.11 2.15
CA GLU A 107 9.27 -12.15 2.43
C GLU A 107 9.00 -11.38 3.72
N SER A 108 9.93 -10.51 4.15
CA SER A 108 9.68 -9.66 5.32
C SER A 108 8.61 -8.61 5.02
N VAL A 109 7.98 -8.05 6.06
CA VAL A 109 7.02 -6.93 5.90
C VAL A 109 7.65 -5.73 5.18
N GLY A 110 8.93 -5.46 5.43
CA GLY A 110 9.71 -4.45 4.70
C GLY A 110 9.93 -4.82 3.24
N GLY A 111 10.23 -6.10 2.95
CA GLY A 111 10.33 -6.61 1.59
C GLY A 111 9.04 -6.39 0.80
N PHE A 112 7.90 -6.73 1.41
CA PHE A 112 6.58 -6.45 0.84
C PHE A 112 6.38 -4.96 0.57
N LEU A 113 6.64 -4.09 1.55
CA LEU A 113 6.46 -2.65 1.40
C LEU A 113 7.26 -2.10 0.20
N PHE A 114 8.55 -2.42 0.11
CA PHE A 114 9.40 -1.91 -0.97
C PHE A 114 8.97 -2.46 -2.33
N ARG A 115 8.60 -3.74 -2.41
CA ARG A 115 8.14 -4.35 -3.67
C ARG A 115 6.80 -3.77 -4.11
N ALA A 116 5.83 -3.69 -3.20
CA ALA A 116 4.53 -3.08 -3.49
C ALA A 116 4.66 -1.62 -3.91
N ARG A 117 5.57 -0.86 -3.28
CA ARG A 117 5.88 0.51 -3.71
C ARG A 117 6.47 0.53 -5.13
N GLY A 118 7.46 -0.32 -5.41
CA GLY A 118 8.08 -0.42 -6.73
C GLY A 118 7.05 -0.73 -7.82
N ASP A 119 6.22 -1.75 -7.61
CA ASP A 119 5.17 -2.14 -8.54
C ASP A 119 4.20 -0.99 -8.85
N LEU A 120 3.78 -0.22 -7.83
CA LEU A 120 2.89 0.93 -8.04
C LEU A 120 3.57 2.11 -8.73
N LEU A 121 4.86 2.36 -8.44
CA LEU A 121 5.63 3.39 -9.14
C LEU A 121 5.82 3.05 -10.61
N ASP A 122 6.11 1.78 -10.94
CA ASP A 122 6.21 1.36 -12.34
C ASP A 122 4.91 1.64 -13.08
N ILE A 123 3.75 1.33 -12.50
CA ILE A 123 2.45 1.63 -13.11
C ILE A 123 2.29 3.13 -13.38
N ILE A 124 2.66 3.97 -12.41
CA ILE A 124 2.59 5.42 -12.54
C ILE A 124 3.55 5.91 -13.63
N ASP A 125 4.76 5.38 -13.71
CA ASP A 125 5.78 5.78 -14.67
C ASP A 125 5.45 5.35 -16.10
N PHE A 126 4.77 4.20 -16.27
CA PHE A 126 4.27 3.73 -17.58
C PHE A 126 2.92 4.34 -17.97
N THR A 127 2.31 5.13 -17.10
CA THR A 127 1.07 5.83 -17.39
C THR A 127 1.34 7.05 -18.27
N VAL A 128 0.54 7.21 -19.33
CA VAL A 128 0.60 8.34 -20.26
C VAL A 128 -0.74 9.05 -20.35
N TYR A 129 -0.71 10.36 -20.59
CA TYR A 129 -1.92 11.14 -20.86
C TYR A 129 -2.51 10.72 -22.20
N SER A 130 -3.83 10.46 -22.19
CA SER A 130 -4.61 10.08 -23.37
C SER A 130 -5.16 11.29 -24.10
#